data_AF-A0A7Y7DIM4-F1
#
_entry.id   AF-A0A7Y7DIM4-F1
#
_cell.length_a   1.000
_cell.length_b   1.000
_cell.length_c   1.000
_cell.angle_alpha   90.00
_cell.angle_beta   90.00
_cell.angle_gamma   90.00
#
_symmetry.space_group_name_H-M   'P 1'
#
loop_
_entity.id
_entity.type
_entity.pdbx_description
1 polymer ?
#
loop_
_entity_poly.entity_id
_entity_poly.type
_entity_poly.pdbx_seq_one_letter_code
_entity_poly.pdbx_strand_id
1 'polypeptide(L)'
;MTKDYNVDYQPAQKIYWTGRKSNPDIGNQYWYQEITLLDFQEINTTNVDIALLGYVCDEGVRRNLGRTGASQGPTALRERLAKLPIHFDKKRVADVGNIICVDEDMESCQLAFADYIKQLISKQIFPIAIGGGHDMSYGHFKGIHNAIGNNKKIGIINFDAHFDLR
;
A
#
# COMPACT_ATOMS: atom_id res chain seq x y z
N MET A 1 -12.15 6.74 -16.66
CA MET A 1 -11.35 7.97 -16.54
C MET A 1 -10.99 8.11 -15.08
N THR A 2 -9.76 7.76 -14.71
CA THR A 2 -9.20 8.16 -13.42
C THR A 2 -9.27 9.68 -13.36
N LYS A 3 -9.78 10.24 -12.27
CA LYS A 3 -9.69 11.69 -12.05
C LYS A 3 -8.20 12.03 -11.96
N ASP A 4 -7.79 13.10 -12.62
CA ASP A 4 -6.43 13.62 -12.50
C ASP A 4 -6.30 14.27 -11.12
N TYR A 5 -5.79 13.51 -10.16
CA TYR A 5 -5.40 14.00 -8.84
C TYR A 5 -3.95 14.51 -8.90
N ASN A 6 -3.62 15.52 -8.09
CA ASN A 6 -2.24 16.01 -7.97
C ASN A 6 -1.39 15.02 -7.15
N VAL A 7 -0.97 13.92 -7.78
CA VAL A 7 -0.18 12.86 -7.19
C VAL A 7 0.77 12.27 -8.21
N ASP A 8 1.87 11.69 -7.74
CA ASP A 8 2.72 10.84 -8.55
C ASP A 8 2.48 9.37 -8.21
N TYR A 9 2.33 8.55 -9.24
CA TYR A 9 2.39 7.10 -9.11
C TYR A 9 3.82 6.63 -9.41
N GLN A 10 4.38 5.83 -8.51
CA GLN A 10 5.68 5.22 -8.69
C GLN A 10 5.55 3.69 -8.66
N PRO A 11 5.92 2.98 -9.74
CA PRO A 11 5.92 1.52 -9.76
C PRO A 11 6.85 0.90 -8.71
N ALA A 12 6.56 -0.33 -8.31
CA ALA A 12 7.39 -1.08 -7.38
C ALA A 12 8.83 -1.24 -7.88
N GLN A 13 9.81 -0.98 -7.02
CA GLN A 13 11.22 -0.99 -7.39
C GLN A 13 11.94 -2.20 -6.82
N LYS A 14 12.62 -2.94 -7.70
CA LYS A 14 13.39 -4.14 -7.33
C LYS A 14 14.49 -3.86 -6.30
N ILE A 15 15.00 -2.62 -6.23
CA ILE A 15 16.11 -2.26 -5.33
C ILE A 15 15.73 -2.48 -3.85
N TYR A 16 14.45 -2.29 -3.50
CA TYR A 16 13.95 -2.46 -2.14
C TYR A 16 13.61 -3.91 -1.79
N TRP A 17 13.56 -4.79 -2.81
CA TRP A 17 13.28 -6.21 -2.68
C TRP A 17 14.56 -7.00 -2.91
N THR A 18 15.48 -6.90 -1.95
CA THR A 18 16.75 -7.61 -1.95
C THR A 18 17.00 -8.32 -0.62
N GLY A 19 17.72 -9.43 -0.66
CA GLY A 19 18.00 -10.25 0.51
C GLY A 19 19.21 -11.17 0.32
N ARG A 20 19.43 -12.04 1.30
CA ARG A 20 20.55 -12.99 1.26
C ARG A 20 20.30 -14.05 0.18
N LYS A 21 21.37 -14.44 -0.54
CA LYS A 21 21.31 -15.57 -1.47
C LYS A 21 20.97 -16.85 -0.69
N SER A 22 19.99 -17.62 -1.17
CA SER A 22 19.68 -18.96 -0.69
C SER A 22 20.29 -20.03 -1.60
N ASN A 23 20.34 -21.27 -1.11
CA ASN A 23 20.55 -22.42 -1.98
C ASN A 23 19.36 -22.52 -2.97
N PRO A 24 19.58 -22.50 -4.29
CA PRO A 24 18.50 -22.62 -5.27
C PRO A 24 17.80 -23.99 -5.26
N ASP A 25 18.47 -25.05 -4.78
CA ASP A 25 17.94 -26.42 -4.81
C ASP A 25 16.77 -26.65 -3.83
N ILE A 26 16.58 -25.73 -2.87
CA ILE A 26 15.55 -25.82 -1.83
C ILE A 26 14.40 -24.82 -2.06
N GLY A 27 14.34 -24.21 -3.25
CA GLY A 27 13.30 -23.27 -3.65
C GLY A 27 13.43 -21.87 -3.03
N ASN A 28 12.39 -21.06 -3.23
CA ASN A 28 12.30 -19.71 -2.68
C ASN A 28 12.15 -19.78 -1.15
N GLN A 29 12.93 -18.96 -0.45
CA GLN A 29 12.97 -18.93 1.01
C GLN A 29 12.61 -17.57 1.60
N TYR A 30 12.75 -16.48 0.85
CA TYR A 30 12.56 -15.11 1.32
C TYR A 30 11.58 -14.34 0.47
N TRP A 31 10.97 -13.31 1.07
CA TRP A 31 9.94 -12.50 0.44
C TRP A 31 10.39 -11.90 -0.88
N TYR A 32 11.64 -11.44 -0.95
CA TYR A 32 12.18 -10.84 -2.16
C TYR A 32 12.24 -11.79 -3.38
N GLN A 33 12.19 -13.11 -3.14
CA GLN A 33 12.22 -14.13 -4.20
C GLN A 33 10.83 -14.44 -4.74
N GLU A 34 9.79 -14.27 -3.92
CA GLU A 34 8.42 -14.68 -4.23
C GLU A 34 7.51 -13.51 -4.61
N ILE A 35 7.79 -12.31 -4.12
CA ILE A 35 6.92 -11.17 -4.38
C ILE A 35 6.92 -10.78 -5.86
N THR A 36 5.73 -10.53 -6.40
CA THR A 36 5.59 -10.00 -7.76
C THR A 36 5.68 -8.48 -7.73
N LEU A 37 6.58 -7.89 -8.52
CA LEU A 37 6.58 -6.45 -8.75
C LEU A 37 5.67 -6.19 -9.94
N LEU A 38 4.55 -5.52 -9.72
CA LEU A 38 3.51 -5.37 -10.71
C LEU A 38 3.19 -3.88 -10.89
N ASP A 39 3.26 -3.39 -12.13
CA ASP A 39 2.72 -2.07 -12.42
C ASP A 39 1.20 -2.11 -12.22
N PHE A 40 0.63 -1.13 -11.51
CA PHE A 40 -0.79 -1.05 -11.28
C PHE A 40 -1.62 -1.04 -12.58
N GLN A 41 -1.07 -0.55 -13.70
CA GLN A 41 -1.74 -0.62 -15.00
C GLN A 41 -1.98 -2.06 -15.48
N GLU A 42 -1.14 -3.00 -15.05
CA GLU A 42 -1.17 -4.42 -15.40
C GLU A 42 -1.97 -5.27 -14.40
N ILE A 43 -2.64 -4.65 -13.42
CA ILE A 43 -3.39 -5.36 -12.38
C ILE A 43 -4.53 -6.24 -12.92
N ASN A 44 -4.97 -5.99 -14.16
CA ASN A 44 -6.03 -6.77 -14.82
C ASN A 44 -5.53 -8.06 -15.48
N THR A 45 -4.25 -8.15 -15.80
CA THR A 45 -3.68 -9.25 -16.58
C THR A 45 -2.99 -10.29 -15.71
N THR A 46 -2.79 -9.98 -14.43
CA THR A 46 -2.05 -10.81 -13.49
C THR A 46 -2.96 -11.24 -12.34
N ASN A 47 -2.93 -12.53 -12.02
CA ASN A 47 -3.76 -13.07 -10.96
C ASN A 47 -3.05 -12.90 -9.60
N VAL A 48 -3.58 -12.00 -8.77
CA VAL A 48 -3.00 -11.54 -7.49
C VAL A 48 -4.03 -11.75 -6.39
N ASP A 49 -3.61 -12.25 -5.22
CA ASP A 49 -4.51 -12.42 -4.07
C ASP A 49 -4.39 -11.24 -3.10
N ILE A 50 -3.18 -10.71 -2.93
CA ILE A 50 -2.86 -9.63 -1.99
C ILE A 50 -1.98 -8.59 -2.69
N ALA A 51 -2.30 -7.30 -2.53
CA ALA A 51 -1.51 -6.21 -3.09
C ALA A 51 -0.98 -5.29 -1.98
N LEU A 52 0.33 -5.07 -1.95
CA LEU A 52 0.98 -4.04 -1.13
C LEU A 52 0.94 -2.72 -1.90
N LEU A 53 0.35 -1.68 -1.30
CA LEU A 53 0.27 -0.35 -1.89
C LEU A 53 0.81 0.69 -0.90
N GLY A 54 1.79 1.47 -1.34
CA GLY A 54 2.41 2.52 -0.54
C GLY A 54 1.67 3.85 -0.59
N TYR A 55 1.54 4.51 0.56
CA TYR A 55 1.07 5.88 0.71
C TYR A 55 2.22 6.74 1.23
N VAL A 56 2.87 7.49 0.33
CA VAL A 56 4.07 8.30 0.61
C VAL A 56 3.61 9.73 0.87
N CYS A 57 3.24 10.01 2.12
CA CYS A 57 2.77 11.33 2.55
C CYS A 57 3.15 11.59 4.02
N ASP A 58 3.61 12.80 4.30
CA ASP A 58 3.88 13.32 5.65
C ASP A 58 2.96 14.48 6.03
N GLU A 59 2.08 14.90 5.11
CA GLU A 59 1.35 16.15 5.25
C GLU A 59 0.37 16.12 6.43
N GLY A 60 -0.34 15.02 6.64
CA GLY A 60 -1.20 14.87 7.82
C GLY A 60 -0.42 14.91 9.13
N VAL A 61 0.82 14.38 9.15
CA VAL A 61 1.71 14.46 10.31
C VAL A 61 2.14 15.91 10.55
N ARG A 62 2.53 16.62 9.48
CA ARG A 62 2.94 18.03 9.55
C ARG A 62 1.80 18.93 10.04
N ARG A 63 0.60 18.79 9.47
CA ARG A 63 -0.61 19.54 9.87
C ARG A 63 -1.00 19.26 11.33
N ASN A 64 -0.72 18.06 11.84
CA ASN A 64 -0.90 17.69 13.24
C ASN A 64 0.27 18.05 14.17
N LEU A 65 1.23 18.88 13.71
CA LEU A 65 2.41 19.31 14.47
C LEU A 65 3.32 18.15 14.93
N GLY A 66 3.25 17.02 14.22
CA GLY A 66 4.12 15.87 14.42
C GLY A 66 5.50 16.05 13.80
N ARG A 67 6.37 15.06 14.02
CA ARG A 67 7.67 14.99 13.35
C ARG A 67 7.50 14.23 12.03
N THR A 68 7.81 14.88 10.91
CA THR A 68 7.76 14.28 9.58
C THR A 68 8.80 13.17 9.42
N GLY A 69 8.61 12.32 8.40
CA GLY A 69 9.46 11.16 8.09
C GLY A 69 8.68 9.86 7.91
N ALA A 70 7.39 9.87 8.20
CA ALA A 70 6.52 8.72 7.99
C ALA A 70 6.42 8.36 6.49
N SER A 71 6.53 9.34 5.58
CA SER A 71 6.61 9.10 4.13
C SER A 71 7.72 8.10 3.70
N GLN A 72 8.74 7.89 4.53
CA GLN A 72 9.81 6.91 4.30
C GLN A 72 9.41 5.46 4.71
N GLY A 73 8.33 5.31 5.48
CA GLY A 73 7.80 4.05 6.00
C GLY A 73 7.56 2.99 4.92
N PRO A 74 6.92 3.31 3.79
CA PRO A 74 6.71 2.35 2.69
C PRO A 74 8.01 1.74 2.16
N THR A 75 9.09 2.52 2.06
CA THR A 75 10.40 2.01 1.62
C THR A 75 11.05 1.16 2.72
N ALA A 76 11.11 1.70 3.95
CA ALA A 76 11.72 1.00 5.08
C ALA A 76 11.05 -0.36 5.36
N LEU A 77 9.73 -0.45 5.22
CA LEU A 77 9.00 -1.71 5.38
C LEU A 77 9.41 -2.73 4.32
N ARG A 78 9.48 -2.34 3.04
CA ARG A 78 9.87 -3.25 1.94
C ARG A 78 11.26 -3.83 2.16
N GLU A 79 12.23 -2.99 2.50
CA GLU A 79 13.62 -3.41 2.74
C GLU A 79 13.77 -4.40 3.90
N ARG A 80 12.89 -4.32 4.90
CA ARG A 80 12.85 -5.25 6.03
C ARG A 80 12.09 -6.52 5.69
N LEU A 81 10.89 -6.37 5.11
CA LEU A 81 10.02 -7.48 4.72
C LEU A 81 10.72 -8.40 3.71
N ALA A 82 11.42 -7.83 2.73
CA ALA A 82 12.20 -8.54 1.71
C ALA A 82 13.11 -9.63 2.28
N LYS A 83 13.69 -9.40 3.46
CA LYS A 83 14.69 -10.26 4.10
C LYS A 83 14.06 -11.35 4.99
N LEU A 84 12.76 -11.28 5.25
CA LEU A 84 12.08 -12.25 6.09
C LEU A 84 11.85 -13.56 5.32
N PRO A 85 11.77 -14.71 6.03
CA PRO A 85 11.40 -15.96 5.39
C PRO A 85 9.94 -15.95 4.92
N ILE A 86 9.65 -16.60 3.79
CA ILE A 86 8.29 -16.86 3.33
C ILE A 86 7.76 -18.15 3.91
N HIS A 87 6.48 -18.15 4.26
CA HIS A 87 5.77 -19.32 4.77
C HIS A 87 4.40 -19.50 4.09
N PHE A 88 4.07 -18.67 3.11
CA PHE A 88 2.85 -18.79 2.34
C PHE A 88 3.12 -19.60 1.07
N ASP A 89 2.26 -20.55 0.77
CA ASP A 89 2.36 -21.49 -0.36
C ASP A 89 1.26 -21.28 -1.41
N LYS A 90 0.14 -20.66 -1.02
CA LYS A 90 -1.09 -20.55 -1.84
C LYS A 90 -1.51 -19.13 -2.15
N LYS A 91 -0.73 -18.13 -1.73
CA LYS A 91 -1.07 -16.71 -1.88
C LYS A 91 -0.05 -16.02 -2.77
N ARG A 92 -0.55 -15.34 -3.80
CA ARG A 92 0.24 -14.50 -4.70
C ARG A 92 0.17 -13.08 -4.20
N VAL A 93 1.32 -12.60 -3.74
CA VAL A 93 1.46 -11.25 -3.20
C VAL A 93 2.18 -10.40 -4.23
N ALA A 94 1.59 -9.24 -4.57
CA ALA A 94 2.21 -8.27 -5.45
C ALA A 94 2.51 -6.98 -4.68
N ASP A 95 3.65 -6.35 -4.97
CA ASP A 95 3.88 -4.94 -4.68
C ASP A 95 3.47 -4.14 -5.90
N VAL A 96 2.51 -3.24 -5.71
CA VAL A 96 1.96 -2.39 -6.77
C VAL A 96 2.44 -0.95 -6.68
N GLY A 97 3.52 -0.70 -5.93
CA GLY A 97 4.19 0.60 -5.91
C GLY A 97 3.63 1.57 -4.88
N ASN A 98 3.80 2.87 -5.16
CA ASN A 98 3.48 3.97 -4.26
C ASN A 98 2.58 5.01 -4.93
N ILE A 99 1.70 5.60 -4.13
CA ILE A 99 1.08 6.90 -4.40
C ILE A 99 1.82 7.95 -3.58
N ILE A 100 2.34 8.97 -4.25
CA ILE A 100 3.18 10.01 -3.66
C ILE A 100 2.38 11.30 -3.60
N CYS A 101 2.34 11.89 -2.41
CA CYS A 101 1.77 13.21 -2.20
C CYS A 101 2.67 14.27 -2.85
N VAL A 102 2.10 15.09 -3.72
CA VAL A 102 2.79 16.20 -4.41
C VAL A 102 2.27 17.52 -3.86
N ASP A 103 3.14 18.54 -3.76
CA ASP A 103 2.80 19.90 -3.34
C ASP A 103 1.97 20.05 -2.06
N GLU A 104 2.17 19.15 -1.08
CA GLU A 104 1.40 19.14 0.18
C GLU A 104 -0.12 18.95 -0.01
N ASP A 105 -0.55 18.46 -1.18
CA ASP A 105 -1.96 18.17 -1.51
C ASP A 105 -2.37 16.79 -0.99
N MET A 106 -2.47 16.70 0.34
CA MET A 106 -2.91 15.50 1.06
C MET A 106 -4.29 15.03 0.58
N GLU A 107 -5.20 15.95 0.33
CA GLU A 107 -6.55 15.67 -0.10
C GLU A 107 -6.56 14.93 -1.45
N SER A 108 -5.84 15.43 -2.46
CA SER A 108 -5.66 14.72 -3.73
C SER A 108 -5.00 13.36 -3.51
N CYS A 109 -3.98 13.28 -2.65
CA CYS A 109 -3.31 12.03 -2.33
C CYS A 109 -4.24 10.97 -1.74
N GLN A 110 -5.06 11.34 -0.76
CA GLN A 110 -6.05 10.47 -0.14
C GLN A 110 -7.13 10.02 -1.13
N LEU A 111 -7.58 10.91 -2.02
CA LEU A 111 -8.58 10.58 -3.04
C LEU A 111 -8.02 9.63 -4.09
N ALA A 112 -6.80 9.87 -4.57
CA ALA A 112 -6.10 8.95 -5.45
C ALA A 112 -5.92 7.59 -4.77
N PHE A 113 -5.42 7.57 -3.53
CA PHE A 113 -5.22 6.34 -2.78
C PHE A 113 -6.53 5.55 -2.63
N ALA A 114 -7.65 6.23 -2.34
CA ALA A 114 -8.97 5.61 -2.29
C ALA A 114 -9.38 4.95 -3.61
N ASP A 115 -9.08 5.58 -4.75
CA ASP A 115 -9.38 5.02 -6.07
C ASP A 115 -8.54 3.77 -6.39
N TYR A 116 -7.28 3.71 -5.96
CA TYR A 116 -6.44 2.52 -6.09
C TYR A 116 -6.95 1.38 -5.19
N ILE A 117 -7.24 1.66 -3.92
CA ILE A 117 -7.82 0.68 -2.98
C ILE A 117 -9.15 0.13 -3.51
N LYS A 118 -10.01 1.00 -4.01
CA LYS A 118 -11.29 0.62 -4.61
C LYS A 118 -11.09 -0.37 -5.76
N GLN A 119 -10.17 -0.06 -6.67
CA GLN A 119 -9.88 -0.91 -7.84
C GLN A 119 -9.36 -2.29 -7.43
N LEU A 120 -8.51 -2.38 -6.41
CA LEU A 120 -8.03 -3.66 -5.88
C LEU A 120 -9.19 -4.49 -5.32
N ILE A 121 -10.02 -3.90 -4.45
CA ILE A 121 -11.14 -4.60 -3.83
C ILE A 121 -12.19 -5.02 -4.87
N SER A 122 -12.50 -4.15 -5.85
CA SER A 122 -13.40 -4.49 -6.96
C SER A 122 -12.92 -5.69 -7.79
N LYS A 123 -11.63 -6.00 -7.75
CA LYS A 123 -11.01 -7.16 -8.40
C LYS A 123 -10.83 -8.36 -7.47
N GLN A 124 -11.38 -8.31 -6.26
CA GLN A 124 -11.22 -9.34 -5.23
C GLN A 124 -9.75 -9.51 -4.78
N ILE A 125 -8.93 -8.47 -4.96
CA ILE A 125 -7.56 -8.41 -4.47
C ILE A 125 -7.59 -7.76 -3.09
N PHE A 126 -7.00 -8.40 -2.08
CA PHE A 126 -6.95 -7.86 -0.73
C PHE A 126 -5.84 -6.81 -0.61
N PRO A 127 -6.17 -5.52 -0.41
CA PRO A 127 -5.14 -4.49 -0.28
C PRO A 127 -4.52 -4.49 1.12
N ILE A 128 -3.20 -4.37 1.18
CA ILE A 128 -2.44 -4.00 2.38
C ILE A 128 -1.83 -2.64 2.10
N ALA A 129 -2.40 -1.62 2.73
CA ALA A 129 -1.92 -0.26 2.65
C ALA A 129 -0.74 -0.07 3.60
N ILE A 130 0.37 0.48 3.09
CA ILE A 130 1.57 0.78 3.87
C ILE A 130 1.80 2.28 3.73
N GLY A 131 1.70 3.04 4.81
CA GLY A 131 1.78 4.49 4.70
C GLY A 131 2.88 5.13 5.50
N GLY A 132 2.88 6.45 5.34
CA GLY A 132 3.38 7.37 6.33
C GLY A 132 2.35 7.68 7.41
N GLY A 133 1.81 8.89 7.40
CA GLY A 133 0.91 9.35 8.46
C GLY A 133 -0.39 8.55 8.58
N HIS A 134 -1.01 8.61 9.76
CA HIS A 134 -2.31 7.97 10.03
C HIS A 134 -3.46 8.62 9.25
N ASP A 135 -3.25 9.79 8.63
CA ASP A 135 -4.18 10.40 7.69
C ASP A 135 -4.53 9.49 6.49
N MET A 136 -3.65 8.53 6.16
CA MET A 136 -3.92 7.50 5.15
C MET A 136 -5.23 6.72 5.41
N SER A 137 -5.65 6.61 6.68
CA SER A 137 -6.84 5.84 7.08
C SER A 137 -8.11 6.39 6.43
N TYR A 138 -8.17 7.70 6.18
CA TYR A 138 -9.29 8.29 5.45
C TYR A 138 -9.36 7.77 4.00
N GLY A 139 -8.24 7.83 3.27
CA GLY A 139 -8.15 7.32 1.90
C GLY A 139 -8.43 5.82 1.83
N HIS A 140 -7.88 5.04 2.76
CA HIS A 140 -8.09 3.60 2.85
C HIS A 140 -9.57 3.26 3.09
N PHE A 141 -10.21 3.87 4.10
CA PHE A 141 -11.63 3.66 4.39
C PHE A 141 -12.50 4.07 3.21
N LYS A 142 -12.24 5.23 2.61
CA LYS A 142 -13.01 5.73 1.46
C LYS A 142 -12.95 4.78 0.28
N GLY A 143 -11.77 4.20 0.01
CA GLY A 143 -11.62 3.17 -1.03
C GLY A 143 -12.44 1.92 -0.75
N ILE A 144 -12.40 1.41 0.48
CA ILE A 144 -13.23 0.26 0.92
C ILE A 144 -14.72 0.58 0.75
N HIS A 145 -15.16 1.71 1.31
CA HIS A 145 -16.56 2.15 1.24
C HIS A 145 -17.04 2.25 -0.21
N ASN A 146 -16.24 2.86 -1.09
CA ASN A 146 -16.56 3.03 -2.50
C ASN A 146 -16.59 1.70 -3.28
N ALA A 147 -15.88 0.66 -2.81
CA ALA A 147 -15.86 -0.65 -3.46
C ALA A 147 -17.05 -1.52 -3.06
N ILE A 148 -17.45 -1.50 -1.78
CA ILE A 148 -18.49 -2.40 -1.26
C ILE A 148 -19.91 -1.81 -1.31
N GLY A 149 -20.02 -0.48 -1.48
CA GLY A 149 -21.28 0.25 -1.57
C GLY A 149 -22.00 0.52 -0.24
N ASN A 150 -23.02 1.37 -0.28
CA ASN A 150 -23.63 2.01 0.89
C ASN A 150 -24.45 1.08 1.82
N ASN A 151 -24.70 -0.17 1.41
CA ASN A 151 -25.60 -1.10 2.12
C ASN A 151 -24.85 -2.13 2.97
N LYS A 152 -23.55 -1.95 3.18
CA LYS A 152 -22.71 -2.88 3.93
C LYS A 152 -22.25 -2.23 5.24
N LYS A 153 -22.14 -3.04 6.30
CA LYS A 153 -21.55 -2.62 7.57
C LYS A 153 -20.04 -2.77 7.47
N ILE A 154 -19.30 -1.69 7.77
CA ILE A 154 -17.84 -1.70 7.85
C ILE A 154 -17.46 -1.65 9.32
N GLY A 155 -16.73 -2.67 9.79
CA GLY A 155 -16.10 -2.66 11.10
C GLY A 155 -14.69 -2.10 10.98
N ILE A 156 -14.34 -1.12 11.82
CA ILE A 156 -12.99 -0.54 11.89
C ILE A 156 -12.44 -0.84 13.29
N ILE A 157 -11.27 -1.46 13.34
CA ILE A 157 -10.53 -1.70 14.58
C ILE A 157 -9.23 -0.91 14.47
N ASN A 158 -9.07 0.07 15.34
CA ASN A 158 -7.88 0.91 15.41
C ASN A 158 -7.01 0.50 16.61
N PHE A 159 -5.74 0.19 16.35
CA PHE A 159 -4.75 -0.05 17.40
C PHE A 159 -3.81 1.17 17.46
N ASP A 160 -4.24 2.19 18.19
CA ASP A 160 -3.49 3.43 18.35
C ASP A 160 -3.58 3.89 19.81
N ALA A 161 -2.56 4.61 20.26
CA ALA A 161 -2.57 5.30 21.55
C ALA A 161 -3.51 6.52 21.54
N HIS A 162 -3.88 7.03 20.36
CA HIS A 162 -4.77 8.16 20.17
C HIS A 162 -6.08 7.73 19.49
N PHE A 163 -7.17 8.46 19.73
CA PHE A 163 -8.45 8.16 19.09
C PHE A 163 -8.52 8.60 17.62
N ASP A 164 -7.74 9.62 17.23
CA ASP A 164 -7.75 10.23 15.89
C ASP A 164 -9.15 10.63 15.38
N LEU A 165 -9.92 11.27 16.27
CA LEU A 165 -11.25 11.84 16.01
C LEU A 165 -11.23 13.38 16.02
N ARG A 166 -10.11 13.98 15.61
CA ARG A 166 -9.93 15.45 15.60
C ARG A 166 -10.59 16.10 14.39
#